data_AF-A3ITS1-F1
#
_entry.id   AF-A3ITS1-F1
#
_cell.length_a   1.000
_cell.length_b   1.000
_cell.length_c   1.000
_cell.angle_alpha   90.00
_cell.angle_beta   90.00
_cell.angle_gamma   90.00
#
_symmetry.space_group_name_H-M   'P 1'
#
loop_
_entity.id
_entity.type
_entity.pdbx_description
1 polymer ?
#
loop_
_entity_poly.entity_id
_entity_poly.type
_entity_poly.pdbx_seq_one_letter_code
_entity_poly.pdbx_strand_id
1 'polypeptide(L)'
;MPIKNYQDDFFKRLSDPHYASQYLKVALDETLKDGNKEAFILALENIMEAKKMVKTLSKITENSQGEIDKLLWNKEQLTVENLLFILHSVGISIDFKPIMD
;
A
#
# COMPACT_ATOMS: atom_id res chain seq x y z
N MET A 1 17.94 3.37 -27.94
CA MET A 1 16.65 2.90 -27.40
C MET A 1 16.08 4.01 -26.54
N PRO A 2 14.81 4.42 -26.67
CA PRO A 2 14.24 5.38 -25.74
C PRO A 2 14.24 4.74 -24.35
N ILE A 3 14.74 5.46 -23.36
CA ILE A 3 14.74 5.04 -21.96
C ILE A 3 13.27 5.06 -21.55
N LYS A 4 12.59 3.91 -21.66
CA LYS A 4 11.21 3.76 -21.18
C LYS A 4 11.23 4.23 -19.72
N ASN A 5 10.37 5.19 -19.38
CA ASN A 5 10.28 5.67 -18.01
C ASN A 5 9.75 4.51 -17.16
N TYR A 6 10.68 3.82 -16.49
CA TYR A 6 10.41 2.60 -15.72
C TYR A 6 9.33 2.85 -14.66
N GLN A 7 9.33 4.06 -14.09
CA GLN A 7 8.39 4.49 -13.07
C GLN A 7 6.95 4.61 -13.61
N ASP A 8 6.78 5.17 -14.81
CA ASP A 8 5.45 5.29 -15.43
C ASP A 8 4.85 3.91 -15.76
N ASP A 9 5.68 2.99 -16.27
CA ASP A 9 5.25 1.62 -16.58
C ASP A 9 4.95 0.81 -15.31
N PHE A 10 5.68 1.08 -14.22
CA PHE A 10 5.40 0.51 -12.90
C PHE A 10 4.05 0.96 -12.36
N PHE A 11 3.77 2.28 -12.32
CA PHE A 11 2.48 2.79 -11.88
C PHE A 11 1.32 2.36 -12.78
N LYS A 12 1.55 2.22 -14.08
CA LYS A 12 0.56 1.66 -15.01
C LYS A 12 0.20 0.22 -14.66
N ARG A 13 1.18 -0.62 -14.30
CA ARG A 13 0.94 -2.00 -13.85
C ARG A 13 0.22 -2.04 -12.51
N LEU A 14 0.57 -1.18 -11.56
CA LEU A 14 -0.11 -1.08 -10.26
C LEU A 14 -1.56 -0.59 -10.35
N SER A 15 -1.97 -0.02 -11.49
CA SER A 15 -3.38 0.30 -11.72
C SER A 15 -4.25 -0.96 -11.86
N ASP A 16 -3.66 -2.09 -12.30
CA ASP A 16 -4.33 -3.39 -12.33
C ASP A 16 -4.43 -3.98 -10.91
N PRO A 17 -5.66 -4.22 -10.39
CA PRO A 17 -5.86 -4.81 -9.06
C PRO A 17 -5.17 -6.17 -8.87
N HIS A 18 -5.03 -6.98 -9.93
CA HIS A 18 -4.37 -8.27 -9.81
C HIS A 18 -2.87 -8.09 -9.53
N TYR A 19 -2.19 -7.30 -10.37
CA TYR A 19 -0.78 -6.96 -10.16
C TYR A 19 -0.53 -6.28 -8.81
N ALA A 20 -1.38 -5.31 -8.43
CA ALA A 20 -1.27 -4.63 -7.14
C ALA A 20 -1.40 -5.61 -5.95
N SER A 21 -2.32 -6.58 -6.03
CA SER A 21 -2.50 -7.59 -4.98
C SER A 21 -1.28 -8.51 -4.84
N GLN A 22 -0.66 -8.90 -5.95
CA GLN A 22 0.55 -9.71 -5.95
C GLN A 22 1.74 -8.93 -5.40
N TYR A 23 1.89 -7.68 -5.83
CA TYR A 23 2.94 -6.79 -5.36
C TYR A 23 2.87 -6.58 -3.84
N LEU A 24 1.66 -6.30 -3.32
CA LEU A 24 1.45 -6.15 -1.88
C LEU A 24 1.70 -7.44 -1.11
N LYS A 25 1.28 -8.59 -1.67
CA LYS A 25 1.54 -9.89 -1.06
C LYS A 25 3.03 -10.16 -0.93
N VAL A 26 3.82 -9.94 -1.98
CA VAL A 26 5.28 -10.13 -1.93
C VAL A 26 5.91 -9.25 -0.85
N ALA A 27 5.49 -7.98 -0.76
CA ALA A 27 6.00 -7.08 0.27
C ALA A 27 5.67 -7.59 1.69
N LEU A 28 4.44 -8.10 1.90
CA LEU A 28 4.04 -8.70 3.19
C LEU A 28 4.82 -9.97 3.51
N ASP A 29 4.99 -10.87 2.53
CA ASP A 29 5.72 -12.12 2.70
C ASP A 29 7.19 -11.86 3.09
N GLU A 30 7.83 -10.85 2.49
CA GLU A 30 9.19 -10.44 2.88
C GLU A 30 9.22 -9.82 4.28
N THR A 31 8.29 -8.91 4.60
CA THR A 31 8.14 -8.36 5.97
C THR A 31 7.96 -9.44 7.03
N LEU A 32 7.26 -10.55 6.72
CA LEU A 32 7.10 -11.67 7.65
C LEU A 32 8.38 -12.49 7.82
N LYS A 33 9.27 -12.51 6.82
CA LYS A 33 10.57 -13.21 6.88
C LYS A 33 11.62 -12.40 7.65
N ASP A 34 11.72 -11.10 7.37
CA ASP A 34 12.81 -10.25 7.87
C ASP A 34 12.39 -9.26 8.98
N GLY A 35 11.08 -9.12 9.23
CA GLY A 35 10.51 -8.18 10.19
C GLY A 35 10.49 -6.73 9.71
N ASN A 36 10.93 -6.45 8.48
CA ASN A 36 11.04 -5.12 7.92
C ASN A 36 9.70 -4.65 7.34
N LYS A 37 8.99 -3.85 8.14
CA LYS A 37 7.68 -3.28 7.78
C LYS A 37 7.76 -2.15 6.76
N GLU A 38 8.94 -1.55 6.55
CA GLU A 38 9.10 -0.40 5.65
C GLU A 38 8.81 -0.80 4.19
N ALA A 39 9.17 -2.02 3.79
CA ALA A 39 8.88 -2.55 2.46
C ALA A 39 7.38 -2.67 2.19
N PHE A 40 6.60 -3.12 3.18
CA PHE A 40 5.15 -3.23 3.08
C PHE A 40 4.46 -1.87 3.03
N ILE A 41 4.89 -0.92 3.85
CA ILE A 41 4.35 0.45 3.86
C ILE A 41 4.62 1.12 2.50
N LEU A 42 5.85 1.03 1.99
CA LEU A 42 6.20 1.56 0.67
C LEU A 42 5.36 0.94 -0.44
N ALA A 43 5.06 -0.36 -0.35
CA ALA A 43 4.21 -1.02 -1.33
C ALA A 43 2.77 -0.48 -1.32
N LEU A 44 2.20 -0.20 -0.13
CA LEU A 44 0.90 0.45 0.01
C LEU A 44 0.90 1.85 -0.62
N GLU A 45 1.92 2.66 -0.33
CA GLU A 45 2.08 4.02 -0.88
C GLU A 45 2.10 4.00 -2.42
N ASN A 46 2.90 3.09 -2.99
CA ASN A 46 3.00 2.93 -4.45
C ASN A 46 1.64 2.60 -5.09
N ILE A 47 0.83 1.73 -4.47
CA ILE A 47 -0.51 1.37 -4.99
C ILE A 47 -1.47 2.57 -4.90
N MET A 48 -1.42 3.33 -3.82
CA MET A 48 -2.24 4.53 -3.63
C MET A 48 -1.89 5.62 -4.65
N GLU A 49 -0.59 5.81 -4.92
CA GLU A 49 -0.10 6.75 -5.93
C GLU A 49 -0.51 6.32 -7.34
N ALA A 50 -0.35 5.04 -7.68
CA ALA A 50 -0.75 4.47 -8.97
C ALA A 50 -2.23 4.73 -9.29
N LYS A 51 -3.10 4.62 -8.29
CA LYS A 51 -4.56 4.83 -8.43
C LYS A 51 -4.96 6.30 -8.38
N LYS A 52 -4.00 7.23 -8.34
CA LYS A 52 -4.21 8.68 -8.20
C LYS A 52 -5.11 9.03 -7.00
N MET A 53 -5.06 8.18 -5.97
CA MET A 53 -5.78 8.38 -4.70
C MET A 53 -5.04 9.33 -3.75
N VAL A 54 -4.06 10.07 -4.26
CA VAL A 54 -3.34 11.14 -3.56
C VAL A 54 -4.32 12.17 -2.96
N LYS A 55 -5.45 12.45 -3.61
CA LYS A 55 -6.51 13.31 -3.05
C LYS A 55 -7.25 12.69 -1.86
N THR A 56 -7.33 11.37 -1.79
CA THR A 56 -7.97 10.64 -0.68
C THR A 56 -7.07 10.66 0.54
N LEU A 57 -5.74 10.62 0.37
CA LEU A 57 -4.77 10.93 1.44
C LEU A 57 -5.05 12.32 2.01
N SER A 58 -5.05 13.38 1.19
CA SER A 58 -5.30 14.76 1.65
C SER A 58 -6.69 15.00 2.27
N LYS A 59 -7.75 14.33 1.80
CA LYS A 59 -9.12 14.51 2.34
C LYS A 59 -9.39 13.69 3.60
N ILE A 60 -8.73 12.55 3.75
CA ILE A 60 -8.73 11.79 5.01
C ILE A 60 -7.88 12.56 6.03
N THR A 61 -6.77 13.17 5.60
CA THR A 61 -5.93 14.02 6.44
C THR A 61 -6.52 15.41 6.71
N GLU A 62 -7.45 15.97 5.94
CA GLU A 62 -8.14 17.21 6.33
C GLU A 62 -9.10 17.00 7.53
N ASN A 63 -9.71 15.81 7.64
CA ASN A 63 -10.53 15.44 8.81
C ASN A 63 -9.69 14.91 10.00
N SER A 64 -8.37 14.82 9.86
CA SER A 64 -7.46 14.32 10.88
C SER A 64 -6.05 14.93 10.75
N GLN A 65 -6.00 16.24 10.46
CA GLN A 65 -4.79 16.99 10.09
C GLN A 65 -3.77 17.11 11.24
N GLY A 66 -4.09 16.56 12.41
CA GLY A 66 -3.18 16.44 13.54
C GLY A 66 -2.47 15.09 13.67
N GLU A 67 -3.01 14.00 13.11
CA GLU A 67 -2.60 12.64 13.50
C GLU A 67 -2.21 11.71 12.35
N ILE A 68 -2.72 11.84 11.11
CA ILE A 68 -2.38 10.88 10.04
C ILE A 68 -1.06 11.20 9.31
N ASP A 69 -0.74 12.48 9.09
CA ASP A 69 0.61 12.88 8.66
C ASP A 69 1.67 12.52 9.73
N LYS A 70 1.22 12.30 10.98
CA LYS A 70 2.02 11.69 12.04
C LYS A 70 1.91 10.15 12.10
N LEU A 71 0.87 9.49 11.61
CA LEU A 71 0.71 8.02 11.69
C LEU A 71 1.60 7.27 10.70
N LEU A 72 1.99 7.91 9.59
CA LEU A 72 2.95 7.32 8.65
C LEU A 72 4.38 7.84 8.90
N TRP A 73 4.54 9.06 9.41
CA TRP A 73 5.85 9.65 9.68
C TRP A 73 6.38 9.43 11.11
N ASN A 74 5.49 9.18 12.08
CA ASN A 74 5.88 8.47 13.29
C ASN A 74 5.73 6.99 12.98
N LYS A 75 6.84 6.28 13.17
CA LYS A 75 7.09 4.86 12.95
C LYS A 75 6.16 3.91 13.74
N GLU A 76 5.01 4.38 14.21
CA GLU A 76 4.15 3.77 15.20
C GLU A 76 2.70 3.65 14.68
N GLN A 77 2.43 2.42 14.21
CA GLN A 77 1.16 1.70 14.29
C GLN A 77 0.09 1.98 13.21
N LEU A 78 0.32 1.40 12.02
CA LEU A 78 -0.75 1.02 11.10
C LEU A 78 -1.74 0.09 11.83
N THR A 79 -2.93 0.61 12.14
CA THR A 79 -4.01 -0.19 12.73
C THR A 79 -4.64 -1.10 11.67
N VAL A 80 -5.25 -2.20 12.10
CA VAL A 80 -5.96 -3.12 11.19
C VAL A 80 -7.12 -2.40 10.48
N GLU A 81 -7.82 -1.51 11.18
CA GLU A 81 -8.91 -0.70 10.62
C GLU A 81 -8.42 0.19 9.47
N ASN A 82 -7.32 0.91 9.68
CA ASN A 82 -6.73 1.78 8.66
C ASN A 82 -6.23 0.96 7.46
N LEU A 83 -5.61 -0.20 7.70
CA LEU A 83 -5.19 -1.11 6.65
C LEU A 83 -6.38 -1.57 5.80
N LEU A 84 -7.45 -2.09 6.43
CA LEU A 84 -8.64 -2.56 5.71
C LEU A 84 -9.28 -1.43 4.89
N PHE A 85 -9.38 -0.23 5.45
CA PHE A 85 -9.90 0.94 4.75
C PHE A 85 -9.08 1.28 3.49
N ILE A 86 -7.74 1.29 3.61
CA ILE A 86 -6.85 1.58 2.48
C ILE A 86 -7.01 0.50 1.40
N LEU A 87 -6.97 -0.78 1.79
CA LEU A 87 -7.09 -1.90 0.85
C LEU A 87 -8.40 -1.84 0.08
N HIS A 88 -9.53 -1.65 0.76
CA HIS A 88 -10.84 -1.54 0.12
C HIS A 88 -10.90 -0.33 -0.81
N SER A 89 -10.31 0.81 -0.42
CA SER A 89 -10.23 2.01 -1.25
C SER A 89 -9.48 1.73 -2.56
N VAL A 90 -8.42 0.93 -2.52
CA VAL A 90 -7.65 0.57 -3.72
C VAL A 90 -8.19 -0.65 -4.48
N GLY A 91 -9.33 -1.21 -4.04
CA GLY A 91 -9.98 -2.36 -4.68
C GLY A 91 -9.30 -3.70 -4.38
N ILE A 92 -8.67 -3.83 -3.21
CA ILE A 92 -8.02 -5.04 -2.71
C ILE A 92 -8.74 -5.49 -1.43
N SER A 93 -8.93 -6.79 -1.27
CA SER A 93 -9.43 -7.41 -0.03
C SER A 93 -8.36 -8.29 0.60
N ILE A 94 -8.46 -8.53 1.91
CA ILE A 94 -7.64 -9.52 2.62
C ILE A 94 -8.36 -10.87 2.59
N ASP A 95 -7.59 -11.94 2.42
CA ASP A 95 -8.04 -13.33 2.52
C ASP A 95 -7.12 -14.10 3.48
N PHE A 96 -7.68 -15.02 4.25
CA PHE A 96 -6.94 -15.85 5.21
C PHE A 96 -6.90 -17.28 4.70
N LYS A 97 -5.70 -17.87 4.66
CA LYS A 97 -5.48 -19.24 4.18
C LYS A 97 -4.98 -20.11 5.32
N PRO A 98 -5.37 -21.40 5.37
CA PRO A 98 -4.82 -22.32 6.35
C PRO A 98 -3.32 -22.49 6.11
N ILE A 99 -2.57 -22.63 7.19
CA ILE A 99 -1.19 -23.11 7.13
C ILE A 99 -1.31 -24.64 6.98
N MET A 100 -0.88 -25.16 5.82
CA MET A 100 -0.80 -26.61 5.62
C MET A 100 0.56 -27.09 6.12
N ASP A 101 0.55 -28.04 7.05
CA ASP A 101 1.72 -28.77 7.55
C ASP A 101 2.30 -29.71 6.48
#